data_AF-A0A524CY31-F1
#
_entry.id   AF-A0A524CY31-F1
#
_cell.length_a   1.000
_cell.length_b   1.000
_cell.length_c   1.000
_cell.angle_alpha   90.00
_cell.angle_beta   90.00
_cell.angle_gamma   90.00
#
_symmetry.space_group_name_H-M   'P 1'
#
loop_
_entity.id
_entity.type
_entity.pdbx_description
1 polymer ?
#
loop_
_entity_poly.entity_id
_entity_poly.type
_entity_poly.pdbx_seq_one_letter_code
_entity_poly.pdbx_strand_id
1 'polypeptide(L)'
;MLEELEDLFESSTIRPTFSYVHIILALYIFEKHPEGIGRYRLKENLLIGSGTARSLINKLSEIVDFIEVSGNNKRRGHVLTDKGLRFLKMLKKKIPLLEEGNTKALEEIIIQDKKLNAYICLVKNSADKLNSGIEQRDAAIKVNGSGATCLIFDGNDLKYPKSPNIQNNQVKIGYDLQKYFKLKATEHNTELDKDDVIIVGLGDTSERARLATLNSALTLIE
;
A
#
# COMPACT_ATOMS: atom_id res chain seq x y z
N MET A 1 4.45 -3.88 14.67
CA MET A 1 4.16 -4.76 13.50
C MET A 1 5.25 -4.65 12.46
N LEU A 2 5.62 -3.45 11.99
CA LEU A 2 6.71 -3.31 11.03
C LEU A 2 8.10 -3.57 11.65
N GLU A 3 8.21 -3.49 12.98
CA GLU A 3 9.40 -3.90 13.75
C GLU A 3 9.92 -5.31 13.41
N GLU A 4 9.02 -6.27 13.09
CA GLU A 4 9.41 -7.64 12.67
C GLU A 4 10.22 -7.67 11.36
N LEU A 5 10.29 -6.54 10.64
CA LEU A 5 11.01 -6.39 9.38
C LEU A 5 12.32 -5.63 9.55
N GLU A 6 12.68 -5.18 10.76
CA GLU A 6 13.90 -4.38 10.99
C GLU A 6 15.17 -5.14 10.57
N ASP A 7 15.23 -6.44 10.86
CA ASP A 7 16.32 -7.34 10.46
C ASP A 7 16.55 -7.36 8.93
N LEU A 8 15.52 -7.04 8.13
CA LEU A 8 15.65 -6.94 6.68
C LEU A 8 16.50 -5.73 6.27
N PHE A 9 16.63 -4.70 7.09
CA PHE A 9 17.44 -3.52 6.78
C PHE A 9 18.89 -3.62 7.26
N GLU A 10 19.19 -4.59 8.13
CA GLU A 10 20.55 -4.80 8.61
C GLU A 10 21.49 -5.29 7.49
N SER A 11 22.70 -4.73 7.44
CA SER A 11 23.73 -5.14 6.49
C SER A 11 25.11 -4.79 7.04
N SER A 12 26.04 -5.74 6.96
CA SER A 12 27.45 -5.56 7.32
C SER A 12 28.24 -4.72 6.30
N THR A 13 27.64 -4.39 5.16
CA THR A 13 28.28 -3.64 4.09
C THR A 13 27.43 -2.43 3.67
N ILE A 14 26.63 -2.57 2.61
CA ILE A 14 25.79 -1.51 2.08
C ILE A 14 24.36 -1.72 2.56
N ARG A 15 23.74 -0.68 3.09
CA ARG A 15 22.33 -0.71 3.50
C ARG A 15 21.45 -1.06 2.30
N PRO A 16 20.43 -1.93 2.47
CA PRO A 16 19.49 -2.24 1.40
C PRO A 16 18.82 -0.98 0.85
N THR A 17 18.61 -0.95 -0.47
CA THR A 17 17.99 0.19 -1.17
C THR A 17 16.48 0.03 -1.35
N PHE A 18 15.90 -1.07 -0.88
CA PHE A 18 14.45 -1.22 -0.75
C PHE A 18 13.97 -0.63 0.59
N SER A 19 12.65 -0.53 0.74
CA SER A 19 11.96 0.03 1.91
C SER A 19 10.76 -0.86 2.28
N TYR A 20 10.06 -0.54 3.38
CA TYR A 20 8.89 -1.29 3.83
C TYR A 20 7.85 -1.54 2.72
N VAL A 21 7.54 -0.52 1.90
CA VAL A 21 6.57 -0.69 0.80
C VAL A 21 6.96 -1.79 -0.18
N HIS A 22 8.26 -1.96 -0.47
CA HIS A 22 8.74 -2.98 -1.39
C HIS A 22 8.62 -4.39 -0.77
N ILE A 23 8.90 -4.52 0.52
CA ILE A 23 8.73 -5.78 1.27
C ILE A 23 7.25 -6.17 1.28
N ILE A 24 6.40 -5.25 1.74
CA ILE A 24 4.97 -5.50 1.88
C ILE A 24 4.33 -5.80 0.51
N LEU A 25 4.60 -4.98 -0.50
CA LEU A 25 4.04 -5.20 -1.83
C LEU A 25 4.50 -6.53 -2.43
N ALA A 26 5.75 -6.96 -2.17
CA ALA A 26 6.22 -8.27 -2.59
C ALA A 26 5.34 -9.39 -2.00
N LEU A 27 4.99 -9.32 -0.71
CA LEU A 27 4.13 -10.33 -0.07
C LEU A 27 2.72 -10.36 -0.71
N TYR A 28 2.12 -9.19 -0.98
CA TYR A 28 0.84 -9.12 -1.72
C TYR A 28 0.95 -9.75 -3.13
N ILE A 29 2.08 -9.57 -3.81
CA ILE A 29 2.32 -10.17 -5.13
C ILE A 29 2.49 -11.68 -5.02
N PHE A 30 3.28 -12.18 -4.06
CA PHE A 30 3.47 -13.61 -3.86
C PHE A 30 2.15 -14.34 -3.54
N GLU A 31 1.29 -13.73 -2.71
CA GLU A 31 -0.02 -14.29 -2.40
C GLU A 31 -0.92 -14.42 -3.64
N LYS A 32 -0.86 -13.45 -4.56
CA LYS A 32 -1.59 -13.48 -5.84
C LYS A 32 -1.03 -14.50 -6.85
N HIS A 33 0.16 -15.05 -6.59
CA HIS A 33 0.87 -15.98 -7.46
C HIS A 33 1.27 -17.26 -6.70
N PRO A 34 0.29 -18.10 -6.29
CA PRO A 34 0.58 -19.33 -5.55
C PRO A 34 1.42 -20.35 -6.33
N GLU A 35 1.47 -20.25 -7.66
CA GLU A 35 2.35 -21.04 -8.52
C GLU A 35 3.82 -20.59 -8.45
N GLY A 36 4.08 -19.40 -7.94
CA GLY A 36 5.39 -18.76 -7.80
C GLY A 36 5.62 -17.63 -8.81
N ILE A 37 6.40 -16.63 -8.37
CA ILE A 37 6.85 -15.52 -9.22
C ILE A 37 8.37 -15.38 -9.19
N GLY A 38 8.96 -15.20 -10.38
CA GLY A 38 10.40 -15.01 -10.54
C GLY A 38 10.86 -13.57 -10.27
N ARG A 39 12.14 -13.42 -9.92
CA ARG A 39 12.78 -12.13 -9.62
C ARG A 39 12.58 -11.05 -10.68
N TYR A 40 12.59 -11.40 -11.97
CA TYR A 40 12.45 -10.43 -13.06
C TYR A 40 11.07 -9.76 -13.05
N ARG A 41 10.00 -10.56 -12.95
CA ARG A 41 8.62 -10.05 -12.86
C ARG A 41 8.39 -9.30 -11.54
N LEU A 42 8.98 -9.77 -10.45
CA LEU A 42 8.89 -9.09 -9.15
C LEU A 42 9.53 -7.70 -9.22
N LYS A 43 10.72 -7.59 -9.82
CA LYS A 43 11.43 -6.32 -10.03
C LYS A 43 10.57 -5.29 -10.76
N GLU A 44 9.91 -5.70 -11.85
CA GLU A 44 9.04 -4.83 -12.64
C GLU A 44 7.83 -4.34 -11.83
N ASN A 45 7.19 -5.25 -11.09
CA ASN A 45 6.03 -4.92 -10.26
C ASN A 45 6.34 -4.00 -9.08
N LEU A 46 7.58 -4.03 -8.60
CA LEU A 46 8.07 -3.22 -7.47
C LEU A 46 8.81 -1.95 -7.91
N LEU A 47 9.08 -1.79 -9.21
CA LEU A 47 9.82 -0.65 -9.78
C LEU A 47 11.23 -0.45 -9.18
N ILE A 48 11.93 -1.54 -8.89
CA ILE A 48 13.28 -1.52 -8.29
C ILE A 48 14.37 -2.01 -9.26
N GLY A 49 15.63 -1.83 -8.88
CA GLY A 49 16.78 -2.35 -9.63
C GLY A 49 16.95 -3.88 -9.48
N SER A 50 17.63 -4.51 -10.44
CA SER A 50 17.89 -5.96 -10.42
C SER A 50 18.68 -6.43 -9.18
N GLY A 51 19.65 -5.62 -8.74
CA GLY A 51 20.42 -5.89 -7.51
C GLY A 51 19.55 -5.79 -6.26
N THR A 52 18.70 -4.76 -6.17
CA THR A 52 17.73 -4.57 -5.09
C THR A 52 16.74 -5.72 -5.01
N ALA A 53 16.19 -6.16 -6.15
CA ALA A 53 15.26 -7.29 -6.20
C ALA A 53 15.92 -8.61 -5.73
N ARG A 54 17.19 -8.84 -6.10
CA ARG A 54 17.95 -10.00 -5.60
C ARG A 54 18.15 -9.93 -4.09
N SER A 55 18.57 -8.78 -3.58
CA SER A 55 18.77 -8.57 -2.14
C SER A 55 17.47 -8.77 -1.36
N LEU A 56 16.35 -8.20 -1.84
CA LEU A 56 15.04 -8.35 -1.23
C LEU A 56 14.61 -9.82 -1.13
N ILE A 57 14.70 -10.58 -2.23
CA ILE A 57 14.36 -12.00 -2.23
C ILE A 57 15.23 -12.79 -1.26
N ASN A 58 16.55 -12.58 -1.31
CA ASN A 58 17.46 -13.27 -0.41
C ASN A 58 17.12 -13.00 1.04
N LYS A 59 16.85 -11.74 1.41
CA LYS A 59 16.50 -11.39 2.79
C LYS A 59 15.14 -11.93 3.22
N LEU A 60 14.13 -11.88 2.34
CA LEU A 60 12.82 -12.47 2.62
C LEU A 60 12.89 -13.99 2.83
N SER A 61 13.80 -14.68 2.14
CA SER A 61 13.95 -16.13 2.23
C SER A 61 14.88 -16.56 3.37
N GLU A 62 16.05 -15.94 3.48
CA GLU A 62 17.14 -16.41 4.35
C GLU A 62 17.14 -15.76 5.74
N ILE A 63 16.57 -14.56 5.91
CA ILE A 63 16.60 -13.83 7.19
C ILE A 63 15.30 -14.01 7.96
N VAL A 64 14.16 -13.78 7.31
CA VAL A 64 12.84 -13.81 7.97
C VAL A 64 12.00 -15.04 7.63
N ASP A 65 12.40 -15.85 6.66
CA ASP A 65 11.69 -17.07 6.22
C ASP A 65 10.23 -16.81 5.80
N PHE A 66 10.00 -15.73 5.04
CA PHE A 66 8.68 -15.37 4.54
C PHE A 66 8.38 -15.95 3.16
N ILE A 67 9.41 -16.32 2.42
CA ILE A 67 9.27 -16.92 1.08
C ILE A 67 10.20 -18.12 0.90
N GLU A 68 9.76 -19.06 0.08
CA GLU A 68 10.52 -20.24 -0.32
C GLU A 68 10.43 -20.45 -1.85
N VAL A 69 11.25 -21.34 -2.39
CA VAL A 69 11.18 -21.71 -3.82
C VAL A 69 9.95 -22.59 -4.07
N SER A 70 9.19 -22.30 -5.12
CA SER A 70 8.01 -23.08 -5.51
C SER A 70 8.39 -24.52 -5.95
N GLY A 71 8.32 -25.45 -5.00
CA GLY A 71 8.62 -26.87 -5.17
C GLY A 71 10.02 -27.18 -5.69
N ASN A 72 10.21 -28.38 -6.26
CA ASN A 72 11.51 -28.84 -6.77
C ASN A 72 11.98 -28.14 -8.06
N ASN A 73 11.21 -27.18 -8.59
CA ASN A 73 11.53 -26.53 -9.86
C ASN A 73 11.77 -25.03 -9.68
N LYS A 74 13.06 -24.67 -9.53
CA LYS A 74 13.53 -23.27 -9.43
C LYS A 74 13.02 -22.34 -10.54
N ARG A 75 12.55 -22.87 -11.68
CA ARG A 75 11.98 -22.07 -12.77
C ARG A 75 10.65 -21.40 -12.41
N ARG A 76 9.96 -21.86 -11.37
CA ARG A 76 8.68 -21.27 -10.91
C ARG A 76 8.85 -20.03 -10.03
N GLY A 77 10.05 -19.76 -9.51
CA GLY A 77 10.29 -18.61 -8.64
C GLY A 77 9.93 -18.89 -7.19
N HIS A 78 9.43 -17.88 -6.48
CA HIS A 78 9.18 -17.96 -5.03
C HIS A 78 7.69 -17.83 -4.69
N VAL A 79 7.30 -18.43 -3.56
CA VAL A 79 5.96 -18.42 -2.96
C VAL A 79 6.07 -18.03 -1.49
N LEU A 80 4.95 -17.62 -0.87
CA LEU A 80 4.90 -17.38 0.57
C LEU A 80 5.04 -18.69 1.35
N THR A 81 5.82 -18.66 2.43
CA THR A 81 5.76 -19.68 3.48
C THR A 81 4.53 -19.47 4.36
N ASP A 82 4.21 -20.42 5.25
CA ASP A 82 3.18 -20.24 6.27
C ASP A 82 3.47 -19.06 7.21
N LYS A 83 4.76 -18.76 7.47
CA LYS A 83 5.17 -17.62 8.28
C LYS A 83 4.88 -16.31 7.54
N GLY A 84 5.29 -16.20 6.28
CA GLY A 84 4.99 -15.03 5.45
C GLY A 84 3.49 -14.79 5.26
N LEU A 85 2.72 -15.87 5.05
CA LEU A 85 1.26 -15.80 4.94
C LEU A 85 0.59 -15.33 6.24
N ARG A 86 1.06 -15.80 7.40
CA ARG A 86 0.55 -15.33 8.71
C ARG A 86 0.82 -13.85 8.92
N PHE A 87 2.03 -13.39 8.65
CA PHE A 87 2.38 -11.98 8.71
C PHE A 87 1.48 -11.14 7.78
N LEU A 88 1.34 -11.55 6.51
CA LEU A 88 0.49 -10.84 5.55
C LEU A 88 -0.99 -10.82 5.99
N LYS A 89 -1.51 -11.92 6.55
CA LYS A 89 -2.87 -11.96 7.11
C LYS A 89 -3.05 -10.98 8.26
N MET A 90 -2.06 -10.84 9.14
CA MET A 90 -2.11 -9.83 10.21
C MET A 90 -2.11 -8.42 9.64
N LEU A 91 -1.24 -8.13 8.67
CA LEU A 91 -1.20 -6.85 7.99
C LEU A 91 -2.53 -6.52 7.29
N LYS A 92 -3.15 -7.49 6.62
CA LYS A 92 -4.44 -7.32 5.95
C LYS A 92 -5.60 -7.04 6.90
N LYS A 93 -5.50 -7.35 8.19
CA LYS A 93 -6.48 -6.86 9.17
C LYS A 93 -6.38 -5.35 9.36
N LYS A 94 -5.18 -4.77 9.21
CA LYS A 94 -4.94 -3.33 9.27
C LYS A 94 -5.15 -2.65 7.92
N ILE A 95 -4.79 -3.32 6.82
CA ILE A 95 -4.97 -2.88 5.43
C ILE A 95 -5.82 -3.90 4.66
N PRO A 96 -7.15 -3.94 4.89
CA PRO A 96 -8.01 -4.94 4.24
C PRO A 96 -8.20 -4.71 2.75
N LEU A 97 -8.03 -3.47 2.28
CA LEU A 97 -8.27 -3.09 0.89
C LEU A 97 -7.00 -2.47 0.31
N LEU A 98 -6.56 -3.01 -0.84
CA LEU A 98 -5.56 -2.42 -1.72
C LEU A 98 -5.86 -2.83 -3.17
N GLU A 99 -6.45 -1.93 -3.94
CA GLU A 99 -6.88 -2.22 -5.31
C GLU A 99 -6.85 -1.00 -6.23
N GLU A 100 -6.96 -1.26 -7.54
CA GLU A 100 -7.05 -0.20 -8.53
C GLU A 100 -8.37 0.56 -8.41
N GLY A 101 -8.27 1.89 -8.44
CA GLY A 101 -9.40 2.80 -8.32
C GLY A 101 -9.94 3.22 -9.68
N ASN A 102 -11.27 3.36 -9.79
CA ASN A 102 -11.90 3.91 -10.98
C ASN A 102 -11.73 5.44 -10.97
N THR A 103 -10.85 5.96 -11.83
CA THR A 103 -10.52 7.39 -11.89
C THR A 103 -11.73 8.29 -12.16
N LYS A 104 -12.75 7.80 -12.87
CA LYS A 104 -14.00 8.55 -13.09
C LYS A 104 -14.81 8.69 -11.80
N ALA A 105 -14.86 7.63 -10.98
CA ALA A 105 -15.56 7.69 -9.70
C ALA A 105 -14.83 8.59 -8.69
N LEU A 106 -13.51 8.72 -8.83
CA LEU A 106 -12.63 9.46 -7.92
C LEU A 106 -12.42 10.94 -8.28
N GLU A 107 -13.13 11.45 -9.29
CA GLU A 107 -12.88 12.78 -9.88
C GLU A 107 -12.90 13.95 -8.89
N GLU A 108 -13.71 13.84 -7.83
CA GLU A 108 -13.85 14.86 -6.80
C GLU A 108 -12.56 15.07 -5.98
N ILE A 109 -11.71 14.04 -5.88
CA ILE A 109 -10.59 14.00 -4.93
C ILE A 109 -9.22 13.81 -5.59
N ILE A 110 -9.18 13.65 -6.92
CA ILE A 110 -7.97 13.49 -7.71
C ILE A 110 -7.79 14.64 -8.70
N ILE A 111 -6.55 15.01 -8.97
CA ILE A 111 -6.23 16.05 -9.97
C ILE A 111 -6.27 15.41 -11.36
N GLN A 112 -7.18 15.88 -12.23
CA GLN A 112 -7.42 15.31 -13.57
C GLN A 112 -6.47 15.79 -14.67
N ASP A 113 -5.48 16.62 -14.37
CA ASP A 113 -4.64 17.29 -15.39
C ASP A 113 -3.79 16.30 -16.24
N LYS A 114 -3.72 15.02 -15.86
CA LYS A 114 -2.99 13.97 -16.58
C LYS A 114 -3.78 12.67 -16.61
N LYS A 115 -3.54 11.81 -17.62
CA LYS A 115 -3.98 10.40 -17.64
C LYS A 115 -3.26 9.60 -16.55
N LEU A 116 -3.63 9.83 -15.30
CA LEU A 116 -3.11 9.15 -14.13
C LEU A 116 -3.94 7.89 -13.85
N ASN A 117 -3.29 6.92 -13.24
CA ASN A 117 -3.90 5.75 -12.63
C ASN A 117 -4.07 6.03 -11.12
N ALA A 118 -5.06 5.37 -10.52
CA ALA A 118 -5.34 5.50 -9.10
C ALA A 118 -5.32 4.12 -8.44
N TYR A 119 -4.84 4.05 -7.21
CA TYR A 119 -5.05 2.93 -6.31
C TYR A 119 -5.72 3.42 -5.03
N ILE A 120 -6.54 2.57 -4.45
CA ILE A 120 -7.28 2.83 -3.22
C ILE A 120 -6.73 1.90 -2.16
N CYS A 121 -6.58 2.42 -0.95
CA CYS A 121 -6.21 1.67 0.23
C CYS A 121 -7.11 2.08 1.40
N LEU A 122 -7.57 1.10 2.18
CA LEU A 122 -8.26 1.32 3.46
C LEU A 122 -7.32 0.93 4.58
N VAL A 123 -7.08 1.84 5.52
CA VAL A 123 -6.30 1.58 6.74
C VAL A 123 -7.22 1.70 7.95
N LYS A 124 -7.37 0.62 8.70
CA LYS A 124 -8.32 0.54 9.82
C LYS A 124 -7.84 1.33 11.02
N ASN A 125 -8.72 2.07 11.70
CA ASN A 125 -8.46 2.76 12.98
C ASN A 125 -7.07 3.45 13.02
N SER A 126 -6.85 4.45 12.17
CA SER A 126 -5.56 5.16 12.04
C SER A 126 -5.70 6.66 11.83
N ALA A 127 -6.89 7.23 12.06
CA ALA A 127 -7.14 8.66 11.91
C ALA A 127 -6.32 9.51 12.89
N ASP A 128 -5.95 8.96 14.04
CA ASP A 128 -5.09 9.58 15.06
C ASP A 128 -3.67 9.86 14.55
N LYS A 129 -3.19 9.05 13.60
CA LYS A 129 -1.90 9.21 12.93
C LYS A 129 -1.96 10.09 11.68
N LEU A 130 -3.16 10.50 11.27
CA LEU A 130 -3.37 11.34 10.10
C LEU A 130 -3.58 12.81 10.51
N ASN A 131 -2.54 13.63 10.34
CA ASN A 131 -2.60 15.07 10.59
C ASN A 131 -3.34 15.80 9.46
N SER A 132 -2.60 16.33 8.49
CA SER A 132 -3.11 17.11 7.35
C SER A 132 -3.12 16.31 6.03
N GLY A 133 -2.61 15.08 6.03
CA GLY A 133 -2.39 14.29 4.82
C GLY A 133 -1.13 14.66 4.02
N ILE A 134 -0.38 15.69 4.43
CA ILE A 134 0.85 16.13 3.75
C ILE A 134 1.94 15.05 3.83
N GLU A 135 2.13 14.45 5.00
CA GLU A 135 3.12 13.37 5.22
C GLU A 135 2.87 12.18 4.28
N GLN A 136 1.60 11.79 4.11
CA GLN A 136 1.18 10.71 3.22
C GLN A 136 1.41 11.08 1.75
N ARG A 137 1.06 12.31 1.35
CA ARG A 137 1.31 12.81 0.00
C ARG A 137 2.81 12.81 -0.32
N ASP A 138 3.64 13.31 0.60
CA ASP A 138 5.09 13.39 0.41
C ASP A 138 5.71 11.98 0.40
N ALA A 139 5.17 11.04 1.20
CA ALA A 139 5.52 9.63 1.13
C ALA A 139 5.17 8.99 -0.22
N ALA A 140 4.01 9.30 -0.82
CA ALA A 140 3.68 8.88 -2.18
C ALA A 140 4.69 9.41 -3.21
N ILE A 141 5.05 10.69 -3.13
CA ILE A 141 6.00 11.33 -4.05
C ILE A 141 7.40 10.73 -3.92
N LYS A 142 7.83 10.39 -2.69
CA LYS A 142 9.14 9.76 -2.41
C LYS A 142 9.38 8.45 -3.15
N VAL A 143 8.31 7.74 -3.53
CA VAL A 143 8.37 6.50 -4.33
C VAL A 143 8.00 6.72 -5.80
N ASN A 144 8.15 7.95 -6.29
CA ASN A 144 7.82 8.40 -7.66
C ASN A 144 6.31 8.32 -8.01
N GLY A 145 5.44 8.39 -7.01
CA GLY A 145 4.02 8.65 -7.21
C GLY A 145 3.75 10.11 -7.59
N SER A 146 2.57 10.38 -8.13
CA SER A 146 2.11 11.76 -8.42
C SER A 146 1.51 12.47 -7.20
N GLY A 147 1.24 11.73 -6.12
CA GLY A 147 0.67 12.23 -4.88
C GLY A 147 -0.29 11.23 -4.25
N ALA A 148 -0.88 11.62 -3.12
CA ALA A 148 -1.94 10.87 -2.46
C ALA A 148 -2.93 11.83 -1.79
N THR A 149 -4.21 11.46 -1.79
CA THR A 149 -5.29 12.10 -1.05
C THR A 149 -5.73 11.18 0.07
N CYS A 150 -5.93 11.72 1.27
CA CYS A 150 -6.39 10.97 2.43
C CYS A 150 -7.77 11.47 2.88
N LEU A 151 -8.62 10.54 3.31
CA LEU A 151 -9.96 10.80 3.83
C LEU A 151 -10.16 10.02 5.13
N ILE A 152 -10.81 10.62 6.11
CA ILE A 152 -11.13 10.02 7.41
C ILE A 152 -12.63 9.70 7.44
N PHE A 153 -12.99 8.50 7.88
CA PHE A 153 -14.37 8.16 8.19
C PHE A 153 -14.69 8.51 9.65
N ASP A 154 -15.63 9.42 9.88
CA ASP A 154 -15.99 9.86 11.24
C ASP A 154 -17.05 8.98 11.92
N GLY A 155 -17.43 7.87 11.27
CA GLY A 155 -18.54 6.98 11.65
C GLY A 155 -19.80 7.20 10.81
N ASN A 156 -19.92 8.33 10.11
CA ASN A 156 -21.06 8.62 9.22
C ASN A 156 -20.60 8.98 7.80
N ASP A 157 -19.67 9.93 7.69
CA ASP A 157 -19.20 10.53 6.45
C ASP A 157 -17.68 10.40 6.29
N LEU A 158 -17.23 10.30 5.04
CA LEU A 158 -15.81 10.49 4.69
C LEU A 158 -15.51 11.97 4.51
N LYS A 159 -14.41 12.42 5.14
CA LYS A 159 -14.00 13.84 5.17
C LYS A 159 -12.52 14.01 4.94
N TYR A 160 -12.14 15.18 4.43
CA TYR A 160 -10.75 15.57 4.40
C TYR A 160 -10.18 15.75 5.83
N PRO A 161 -8.90 15.43 6.05
CA PRO A 161 -8.21 15.72 7.30
C PRO A 161 -8.21 17.22 7.60
N LYS A 162 -8.09 17.57 8.88
CA LYS A 162 -8.07 18.98 9.28
C LYS A 162 -6.81 19.64 8.72
N SER A 163 -6.98 20.71 7.94
CA SER A 163 -5.88 21.56 7.51
C SER A 163 -5.78 22.76 8.47
N PRO A 164 -4.59 23.08 9.01
CA PRO A 164 -4.39 24.27 9.85
C PRO A 164 -4.82 25.57 9.14
N ASN A 165 -4.80 25.56 7.81
CA ASN A 165 -5.05 26.73 6.96
C ASN A 165 -6.53 26.87 6.52
N ILE A 166 -7.42 25.94 6.89
CA ILE A 166 -8.84 25.98 6.54
C ILE A 166 -9.64 26.22 7.81
N GLN A 167 -10.05 27.48 8.00
CA GLN A 167 -10.53 27.98 9.30
C GLN A 167 -11.91 27.50 9.74
N ASN A 168 -12.72 26.84 8.92
CA ASN A 168 -13.96 26.23 9.42
C ASN A 168 -14.53 25.25 8.40
N ASN A 169 -15.02 24.12 8.93
CA ASN A 169 -15.64 22.97 8.28
C ASN A 169 -14.69 21.91 7.71
N GLN A 170 -14.68 20.75 8.36
CA GLN A 170 -14.25 19.50 7.72
C GLN A 170 -15.08 19.30 6.45
N VAL A 171 -14.43 19.37 5.30
CA VAL A 171 -15.08 19.17 4.00
C VAL A 171 -15.43 17.70 3.84
N LYS A 172 -16.72 17.40 3.70
CA LYS A 172 -17.23 16.06 3.38
C LYS A 172 -17.15 15.84 1.87
N ILE A 173 -16.93 14.60 1.47
CA ILE A 173 -17.02 14.24 0.05
C ILE A 173 -18.48 13.98 -0.37
N GLY A 174 -18.74 14.03 -1.67
CA GLY A 174 -20.04 13.77 -2.28
C GLY A 174 -20.59 12.37 -2.00
N TYR A 175 -21.93 12.26 -2.00
CA TYR A 175 -22.65 11.02 -1.66
C TYR A 175 -22.25 9.82 -2.52
N ASP A 176 -22.11 10.01 -3.83
CA ASP A 176 -21.77 8.92 -4.75
C ASP A 176 -20.36 8.37 -4.50
N LEU A 177 -19.41 9.25 -4.20
CA LEU A 177 -18.05 8.86 -3.85
C LEU A 177 -18.01 8.16 -2.48
N GLN A 178 -18.79 8.62 -1.49
CA GLN A 178 -18.95 7.89 -0.22
C GLN A 178 -19.49 6.48 -0.44
N LYS A 179 -20.53 6.33 -1.27
CA LYS A 179 -21.12 5.03 -1.62
C LYS A 179 -20.13 4.14 -2.35
N TYR A 180 -19.33 4.70 -3.26
CA TYR A 180 -18.26 3.98 -3.95
C TYR A 180 -17.27 3.36 -2.96
N PHE A 181 -16.77 4.14 -2.00
CA PHE A 181 -15.84 3.60 -1.00
C PHE A 181 -16.47 2.56 -0.07
N LYS A 182 -17.73 2.75 0.34
CA LYS A 182 -18.47 1.75 1.13
C LYS A 182 -18.61 0.43 0.35
N LEU A 183 -18.98 0.49 -0.93
CA LEU A 183 -19.06 -0.69 -1.80
C LEU A 183 -17.70 -1.39 -1.90
N LYS A 184 -16.62 -0.63 -2.12
CA LYS A 184 -15.27 -1.19 -2.21
C LYS A 184 -14.82 -1.87 -0.92
N ALA A 185 -15.14 -1.29 0.24
CA ALA A 185 -14.91 -1.95 1.53
C ALA A 185 -15.64 -3.31 1.59
N THR A 186 -16.92 -3.35 1.23
CA THR A 186 -17.72 -4.57 1.24
C THR A 186 -17.20 -5.65 0.27
N GLU A 187 -16.75 -5.26 -0.93
CA GLU A 187 -16.11 -6.18 -1.90
C GLU A 187 -14.85 -6.86 -1.34
N HIS A 188 -14.17 -6.20 -0.40
CA HIS A 188 -13.00 -6.73 0.33
C HIS A 188 -13.37 -7.37 1.67
N ASN A 189 -14.65 -7.72 1.89
CA ASN A 189 -15.17 -8.34 3.12
C ASN A 189 -14.87 -7.52 4.39
N THR A 190 -14.94 -6.20 4.29
CA THR A 190 -14.79 -5.28 5.41
C THR A 190 -15.86 -4.18 5.35
N GLU A 191 -15.99 -3.43 6.43
CA GLU A 191 -16.81 -2.23 6.50
C GLU A 191 -15.92 -1.02 6.82
N LEU A 192 -16.49 0.19 6.65
CA LEU A 192 -15.86 1.41 7.14
C LEU A 192 -16.30 1.63 8.58
N ASP A 193 -15.32 1.67 9.48
CA ASP A 193 -15.51 1.96 10.89
C ASP A 193 -14.97 3.35 11.21
N LYS A 194 -15.50 3.95 12.27
CA LYS A 194 -15.00 5.24 12.75
C LYS A 194 -13.49 5.19 12.93
N ASP A 195 -12.82 6.28 12.53
CA ASP A 195 -11.38 6.47 12.58
C ASP A 195 -10.58 5.64 11.54
N ASP A 196 -11.28 5.00 10.60
CA ASP A 196 -10.66 4.47 9.39
C ASP A 196 -10.19 5.58 8.45
N VAL A 197 -9.12 5.29 7.71
CA VAL A 197 -8.54 6.18 6.71
C VAL A 197 -8.57 5.53 5.34
N ILE A 198 -9.12 6.25 4.37
CA ILE A 198 -9.01 5.90 2.95
C ILE A 198 -7.91 6.74 2.32
N ILE A 199 -7.03 6.08 1.59
CA ILE A 199 -5.95 6.72 0.84
C ILE A 199 -6.15 6.40 -0.64
N VAL A 200 -6.08 7.45 -1.46
CA VAL A 200 -6.05 7.34 -2.91
C VAL A 200 -4.72 7.87 -3.42
N GLY A 201 -3.83 6.97 -3.85
CA GLY A 201 -2.55 7.33 -4.44
C GLY A 201 -2.61 7.34 -5.96
N LEU A 202 -1.81 8.22 -6.57
CA LEU A 202 -1.80 8.46 -8.01
C LEU A 202 -0.44 8.15 -8.63
N GLY A 203 -0.44 7.75 -9.89
CA GLY A 203 0.78 7.55 -10.69
C GLY A 203 0.49 7.51 -12.18
N ASP A 204 1.49 7.81 -13.00
CA ASP A 204 1.39 7.72 -14.47
C ASP A 204 1.36 6.27 -14.99
N THR A 205 1.70 5.28 -14.14
CA THR A 205 1.43 3.86 -14.36
C THR A 205 0.66 3.25 -13.18
N SER A 206 0.00 2.11 -13.40
CA SER A 206 -0.73 1.39 -12.36
C SER A 206 0.21 0.93 -11.23
N GLU A 207 1.43 0.49 -11.55
CA GLU A 207 2.44 0.10 -10.56
C GLU A 207 2.87 1.27 -9.68
N ARG A 208 3.05 2.46 -10.27
CA ARG A 208 3.40 3.67 -9.51
C ARG A 208 2.27 4.12 -8.62
N ALA A 209 1.02 4.09 -9.12
CA ALA A 209 -0.15 4.39 -8.30
C ALA A 209 -0.27 3.43 -7.12
N ARG A 210 -0.10 2.12 -7.35
CA ARG A 210 -0.10 1.09 -6.31
C ARG A 210 0.99 1.31 -5.27
N LEU A 211 2.22 1.57 -5.71
CA LEU A 211 3.36 1.81 -4.82
C LEU A 211 3.17 3.08 -4.00
N ALA A 212 2.72 4.18 -4.63
CA ALA A 212 2.43 5.44 -3.97
C ALA A 212 1.35 5.30 -2.90
N THR A 213 0.25 4.60 -3.24
CA THR A 213 -0.87 4.35 -2.33
C THR A 213 -0.42 3.55 -1.11
N LEU A 214 0.29 2.45 -1.33
CA LEU A 214 0.74 1.60 -0.23
C LEU A 214 1.82 2.29 0.63
N ASN A 215 2.77 3.01 0.01
CA ASN A 215 3.79 3.74 0.79
C ASN A 215 3.16 4.82 1.67
N SER A 216 2.13 5.50 1.17
CA SER A 216 1.34 6.45 1.95
C SER A 216 0.65 5.76 3.13
N ALA A 217 0.02 4.59 2.90
CA ALA A 217 -0.67 3.84 3.94
C ALA A 217 0.25 3.34 5.05
N LEU A 218 1.48 2.96 4.72
CA LEU A 218 2.44 2.47 5.71
C LEU A 218 2.84 3.54 6.73
N THR A 219 2.82 4.83 6.37
CA THR A 219 3.06 5.93 7.34
C THR A 219 2.04 5.97 8.49
N LEU A 220 0.87 5.36 8.33
CA LEU A 220 -0.17 5.27 9.36
C LEU A 220 -0.06 4.00 10.20
N ILE A 221 0.94 3.16 9.93
CA ILE A 221 1.11 1.84 10.55
C ILE A 221 2.49 1.70 11.19
N GLU A 222 3.46 2.47 10.69
CA GLU A 222 4.70 2.82 11.39
C GLU A 222 4.45 3.35 12.81
#